data_AF-D7BGG1-F1
#
_entry.id   AF-D7BGG1-F1
#
_cell.length_a   1.000
_cell.length_b   1.000
_cell.length_c   1.000
_cell.angle_alpha   90.00
_cell.angle_beta   90.00
_cell.angle_gamma   90.00
#
_symmetry.space_group_name_H-M   'P 1'
#
loop_
_entity.id
_entity.type
_entity.pdbx_description
1 polymer ?
#
loop_
_entity_poly.entity_id
_entity_poly.type
_entity_poly.pdbx_seq_one_letter_code
_entity_poly.pdbx_strand_id
1 'polypeptide(L)' 'MNNPIYEAIQRELASCPGMNFSIWELLAAFELEATRNNYYRLYYFLRQLEQKGLVGRCPGWAPGGGSPICTD' A
#
# COMPACT_ATOMS: atom_id res chain seq x y z
N MET A 1 -5.35 5.59 -14.00
CA MET A 1 -5.45 6.61 -12.94
C MET A 1 -4.14 7.38 -12.96
N ASN A 2 -4.11 8.60 -13.49
CA ASN A 2 -2.93 9.48 -13.41
C ASN A 2 -3.12 10.36 -12.18
N ASN A 3 -2.81 9.84 -10.99
CA ASN A 3 -2.84 10.62 -9.75
C ASN A 3 -1.42 10.60 -9.14
N PRO A 4 -0.77 11.76 -8.97
CA PRO A 4 0.61 11.86 -8.51
C PRO A 4 0.83 11.22 -7.13
N ILE A 5 -0.21 11.10 -6.31
CA ILE A 5 -0.12 10.47 -4.99
C ILE A 5 0.17 8.97 -5.10
N TYR A 6 -0.46 8.26 -6.05
CA TYR A 6 -0.21 6.82 -6.24
C TYR A 6 1.19 6.56 -6.80
N GLU A 7 1.72 7.46 -7.62
CA GLU A 7 3.11 7.38 -8.09
C GLU A 7 4.09 7.59 -6.94
N ALA A 8 3.82 8.54 -6.04
CA ALA A 8 4.61 8.75 -4.83
C ALA A 8 4.58 7.53 -3.90
N ILE A 9 3.40 6.94 -3.68
CA ILE A 9 3.25 5.69 -2.91
C ILE A 9 4.07 4.56 -3.55
N GLN A 10 4.01 4.39 -4.86
CA GLN A 10 4.81 3.36 -5.53
C GLN A 10 6.32 3.58 -5.37
N ARG A 11 6.80 4.83 -5.45
CA ARG A 11 8.22 5.15 -5.25
C ARG A 11 8.66 4.88 -3.82
N GLU A 12 7.84 5.26 -2.84
CA GLU A 12 8.13 5.04 -1.42
C GLU A 12 8.23 3.54 -1.10
N LEU A 13 7.27 2.74 -1.60
CA LEU A 13 7.32 1.29 -1.45
C LEU A 13 8.58 0.71 -2.10
N ALA A 14 9.00 1.21 -3.27
CA ALA A 14 10.23 0.77 -3.91
C ALA A 14 11.52 1.22 -3.18
N SER A 15 11.48 2.28 -2.37
CA SER A 15 12.65 2.79 -1.64
C SER A 15 12.86 2.16 -0.25
N CYS A 16 11.88 1.40 0.25
CA CYS A 16 11.90 0.86 1.60
C CYS A 16 11.85 -0.69 1.60
N PRO A 17 12.83 -1.41 1.01
CA PRO A 17 12.81 -2.87 0.93
C PRO A 17 12.80 -3.51 2.33
N GLY A 18 12.03 -4.59 2.49
CA GLY A 18 11.89 -5.33 3.75
C GLY A 18 11.04 -4.64 4.82
N MET A 19 10.34 -3.56 4.49
CA MET A 19 9.41 -2.89 5.40
C MET A 19 7.97 -3.35 5.16
N ASN A 20 7.17 -3.29 6.22
CA ASN A 20 5.77 -3.66 6.21
C ASN A 20 4.91 -2.43 6.42
N PHE A 21 3.97 -2.18 5.52
CA PHE A 21 3.03 -1.06 5.63
C PHE A 21 1.58 -1.54 5.62
N SER A 22 0.77 -1.05 6.55
CA SER A 22 -0.68 -1.13 6.45
C SER A 22 -1.22 -0.02 5.54
N ILE A 23 -2.41 -0.25 4.97
CA ILE A 23 -3.09 0.75 4.13
C ILE A 23 -3.37 2.02 4.93
N TRP A 24 -3.68 1.91 6.22
CA TRP A 24 -3.94 3.07 7.07
C TRP A 24 -2.69 3.90 7.32
N GLU A 25 -1.53 3.27 7.51
CA GLU A 25 -0.25 3.98 7.61
C GLU A 25 0.10 4.70 6.32
N LEU A 26 -0.16 4.07 5.17
CA LEU A 26 0.03 4.73 3.87
C LEU A 26 -0.95 5.90 3.68
N LEU A 27 -2.21 5.78 4.13
CA LEU A 27 -3.13 6.92 4.09
C LEU A 27 -2.61 8.08 4.94
N ALA A 28 -2.12 7.80 6.15
CA ALA A 28 -1.57 8.81 7.05
C ALA A 28 -0.28 9.44 6.50
N ALA A 29 0.66 8.64 6.00
CA ALA A 29 1.95 9.08 5.48
C ALA A 29 1.83 10.00 4.26
N PHE A 30 0.78 9.81 3.46
CA PHE A 30 0.51 10.59 2.24
C PHE A 30 -0.59 11.64 2.44
N GLU A 31 -0.92 11.97 3.69
CA GLU A 31 -1.93 12.98 4.07
C GLU A 31 -3.29 12.76 3.38
N LEU A 32 -3.64 11.50 3.10
CA LEU A 32 -4.92 11.13 2.53
C LEU A 32 -5.95 11.00 3.65
N GLU A 33 -7.14 11.58 3.42
CA GLU A 33 -8.25 11.44 4.36
C GLU A 33 -8.54 9.95 4.61
N ALA A 34 -8.60 9.54 5.88
CA ALA A 34 -8.80 8.17 6.33
C ALA A 34 -10.25 7.69 6.13
N THR A 35 -10.73 7.77 4.89
CA THR A 35 -12.06 7.33 4.50
C THR A 35 -12.03 5.91 3.95
N ARG A 36 -13.17 5.23 4.05
CA ARG A 36 -13.35 3.90 3.46
C ARG A 36 -13.15 3.90 1.94
N ASN A 37 -13.48 5.00 1.25
CA ASN A 37 -13.27 5.14 -0.19
C ASN A 37 -11.78 5.19 -0.53
N ASN A 38 -10.99 6.00 0.19
CA ASN A 38 -9.54 6.07 -0.01
C ASN A 38 -8.85 4.75 0.34
N TYR A 39 -9.31 4.08 1.40
CA TYR A 39 -8.87 2.72 1.74
C TYR A 39 -9.05 1.76 0.56
N TYR A 40 -10.26 1.67 -0.02
CA TYR A 40 -10.51 0.75 -1.13
C TYR A 40 -9.72 1.12 -2.39
N ARG A 41 -9.60 2.40 -2.70
CA ARG A 41 -8.81 2.85 -3.86
C ARG A 41 -7.34 2.47 -3.71
N LEU A 42 -6.77 2.72 -2.53
CA LEU A 42 -5.41 2.36 -2.21
C LEU A 42 -5.23 0.84 -2.20
N TYR A 43 -6.16 0.08 -1.61
CA TYR A 43 -6.18 -1.38 -1.67
C TYR A 43 -6.14 -1.91 -3.12
N TYR A 44 -6.98 -1.38 -4.01
CA TYR A 44 -6.99 -1.78 -5.43
C TYR A 44 -5.69 -1.42 -6.14
N PHE A 45 -5.13 -0.24 -5.87
CA PHE A 45 -3.85 0.17 -6.42
C PHE A 45 -2.72 -0.79 -6.00
N LEU A 46 -2.66 -1.12 -4.72
CA LEU A 46 -1.66 -2.02 -4.16
C LEU A 46 -1.80 -3.45 -4.71
N ARG A 47 -3.03 -3.92 -4.95
CA ARG A 47 -3.28 -5.18 -5.67
C ARG A 47 -2.73 -5.17 -7.10
N GLN A 48 -2.74 -4.04 -7.80
CA GLN A 48 -2.13 -3.93 -9.12
C GLN A 48 -0.60 -3.96 -9.05
N LEU A 49 -0.01 -3.36 -8.02
CA LEU A 49 1.43 -3.46 -7.78
C LEU A 49 1.85 -4.90 -7.45
N GLU A 50 1.05 -5.61 -6.65
CA GLU A 50 1.26 -7.03 -6.33
C GLU A 50 1.23 -7.91 -7.59
N GLN A 51 0.26 -7.70 -8.48
CA GLN A 51 0.19 -8.42 -9.76
C GLN A 51 1.38 -8.15 -10.68
N LYS A 52 2.05 -7.00 -10.52
CA LYS A 52 3.27 -6.65 -11.26
C LYS A 52 4.55 -7.14 -10.58
N GLY A 53 4.45 -7.75 -9.40
CA GLY A 53 5.61 -8.17 -8.61
C GLY A 53 6.42 -7.01 -8.03
N LEU A 54 5.81 -5.83 -7.88
CA LEU A 54 6.47 -4.65 -7.27
C LEU A 54 6.35 -4.64 -5.75
N VAL A 55 5.35 -5.35 -5.22
CA VAL A 55 5.13 -5.54 -3.78
C VAL A 55 4.59 -6.94 -3.53
N GLY A 56 4.83 -7.48 -2.35
CA GLY A 56 4.31 -8.76 -1.88
C GLY A 56 3.32 -8.62 -0.73
N ARG A 57 2.68 -9.73 -0.37
CA ARG A 57 1.95 -9.85 0.91
C ARG A 57 2.88 -10.46 1.94
N CYS A 58 2.89 -9.88 3.14
CA CYS A 58 3.66 -10.45 4.24
C CYS A 58 2.92 -11.65 4.86
N PRO A 59 3.48 -12.87 4.82
CA PRO A 59 2.92 -13.99 5.56
C PRO A 59 3.13 -13.78 7.07
N GLY A 60 2.07 -13.86 7.86
CA GLY A 60 2.13 -13.79 9.33
C GLY A 60 1.33 -12.66 9.99
N TRP A 61 0.71 -11.77 9.21
CA TRP A 61 -0.21 -10.77 9.75
C TRP A 61 -1.66 -11.23 9.67
N ALA A 62 -2.37 -11.14 10.80
CA ALA A 62 -3.71 -11.70 10.94
C ALA A 62 -4.73 -11.05 9.98
N PRO A 63 -5.71 -11.81 9.48
CA PRO A 63 -6.69 -11.35 8.47
C PRO A 63 -7.67 -10.27 8.93
N GLY A 64 -7.51 -9.69 10.12
CA GLY A 64 -8.35 -8.61 10.66
C GLY A 64 -7.74 -7.20 10.59
N GLY A 65 -6.46 -7.05 10.22
CA GLY A 65 -5.70 -5.80 10.40
C GLY A 65 -5.39 -4.99 9.14
N GLY A 66 -5.87 -5.41 7.97
CA GLY A 66 -5.43 -4.85 6.69
C GLY A 66 -4.12 -5.50 6.26
N SER A 67 -4.15 -6.19 5.12
CA SER A 67 -3.01 -6.94 4.59
C SER A 67 -1.78 -6.04 4.49
N PRO A 68 -0.73 -6.26 5.29
CA PRO A 68 0.47 -5.46 5.18
C PRO A 68 1.15 -5.76 3.85
N ILE A 69 1.73 -4.72 3.31
CA ILE A 69 2.48 -4.76 2.06
C ILE A 69 3.93 -4.91 2.40
N CYS A 70 4.49 -6.00 1.90
CA CYS A 70 5.92 -6.26 1.94
C CYS A 70 6.52 -5.69 0.67
N THR A 71 7.60 -4.96 0.84
CA THR A 71 8.48 -4.51 -0.23
C THR A 71 9.65 -5.50 -0.25
N ASP A 72 9.99 -6.03 -1.43
CA ASP A 72 11.15 -6.92 -1.59
C ASP A 72 12.47 -6.14 -1.46
#